data_AF-A0A935N951-F1
#
_entry.id   AF-A0A935N951-F1
#
_cell.length_a   1.000
_cell.length_b   1.000
_cell.length_c   1.000
_cell.angle_alpha   90.00
_cell.angle_beta   90.00
_cell.angle_gamma   90.00
#
_symmetry.space_group_name_H-M   'P 1'
#
loop_
_entity.id
_entity.type
_entity.pdbx_description
1 polymer ?
#
loop_
_entity_poly.entity_id
_entity_poly.type
_entity_poly.pdbx_seq_one_letter_code
_entity_poly.pdbx_strand_id
1 'polypeptide(L)'
;MGESPEKDLEWLRHENPADPATWVWTTADQKFISVIEKLHEEGVRVILDFSWNHTGTSFWAFSELKNNLQNSFYKDWYEVDIVDDPETGKPQLCYEGWLSVKSIPELNKVNTEGKIPGHPYKGDVHPDAKKHIFHVTRRWMDPNQDGKFGDGIDGMRLDVAEHVPVGFLERFQEIYQIN
;
A
#
# COMPACT_ATOMS: atom_id res chain seq x y z
N MET A 1 -0.87 -3.86 -19.78
CA MET A 1 -2.29 -3.48 -19.98
C MET A 1 -3.08 -4.76 -20.23
N GLY A 2 -4.31 -4.84 -19.71
CA GLY A 2 -5.20 -6.00 -19.87
C GLY A 2 -5.66 -6.21 -21.29
N GLU A 3 -6.49 -7.23 -21.51
CA GLU A 3 -7.01 -7.56 -22.85
C GLU A 3 -8.01 -6.51 -23.35
N SER A 4 -8.59 -5.70 -22.46
CA SER A 4 -9.46 -4.59 -22.82
C SER A 4 -9.19 -3.36 -21.93
N PRO A 5 -8.20 -2.51 -22.32
CA PRO A 5 -7.83 -1.32 -21.54
C PRO A 5 -8.99 -0.34 -21.34
N GLU A 6 -9.87 -0.17 -22.33
CA GLU A 6 -11.00 0.75 -22.23
C GLU A 6 -12.02 0.29 -21.18
N LYS A 7 -12.26 -1.02 -21.11
CA LYS A 7 -13.15 -1.65 -20.13
C LYS A 7 -12.56 -1.60 -18.73
N ASP A 8 -11.25 -1.87 -18.60
CA ASP A 8 -10.53 -1.74 -17.34
C ASP A 8 -10.67 -0.31 -16.79
N LEU A 9 -10.45 0.70 -17.64
CA LEU A 9 -10.63 2.10 -17.26
C LEU A 9 -12.07 2.43 -16.88
N GLU A 10 -13.07 1.82 -17.51
CA GLU A 10 -14.48 2.00 -17.14
C GLU A 10 -14.80 1.42 -15.77
N TRP A 11 -14.31 0.23 -15.45
CA TRP A 11 -14.51 -0.36 -14.14
C TRP A 11 -13.79 0.42 -13.04
N LEU A 12 -12.53 0.79 -13.27
CA LEU A 12 -11.73 1.59 -12.34
C LEU A 12 -12.38 2.95 -12.03
N ARG A 13 -13.13 3.54 -12.96
CA ARG A 13 -13.88 4.80 -12.71
C ARG A 13 -14.98 4.67 -11.66
N HIS A 14 -15.47 3.47 -11.41
CA HIS A 14 -16.51 3.21 -10.41
C HIS A 14 -15.95 2.75 -9.07
N GLU A 15 -14.63 2.49 -9.00
CA GLU A 15 -13.98 2.14 -7.75
C GLU A 15 -13.82 3.36 -6.85
N ASN A 16 -14.00 3.14 -5.56
CA ASN A 16 -13.43 3.97 -4.52
C ASN A 16 -12.19 3.26 -3.97
N PRO A 17 -10.97 3.76 -4.21
CA PRO A 17 -9.75 3.08 -3.76
C PRO A 17 -9.63 3.03 -2.23
N ALA A 18 -10.38 3.84 -1.48
CA ALA A 18 -10.46 3.76 -0.02
C ALA A 18 -11.44 2.68 0.49
N ASP A 19 -12.33 2.16 -0.36
CA ASP A 19 -13.34 1.16 -0.01
C ASP A 19 -13.14 -0.15 -0.79
N PRO A 20 -12.57 -1.20 -0.16
CA PRO A 20 -12.30 -2.47 -0.82
C PRO A 20 -13.54 -3.21 -1.31
N ALA A 21 -14.73 -2.90 -0.80
CA ALA A 21 -15.97 -3.48 -1.30
C ALA A 21 -16.32 -3.02 -2.73
N THR A 22 -15.70 -1.93 -3.19
CA THR A 22 -15.91 -1.37 -4.53
C THR A 22 -14.85 -1.81 -5.54
N TRP A 23 -13.77 -2.45 -5.09
CA TRP A 23 -12.66 -2.84 -5.96
C TRP A 23 -13.09 -3.95 -6.91
N VAL A 24 -12.73 -3.80 -8.18
CA VAL A 24 -13.04 -4.74 -9.26
C VAL A 24 -11.80 -5.49 -9.68
N TRP A 25 -11.96 -6.72 -10.16
CA TRP A 25 -10.88 -7.43 -10.83
C TRP A 25 -10.85 -7.00 -12.30
N THR A 26 -9.87 -6.19 -12.68
CA THR A 26 -9.71 -5.75 -14.09
C THR A 26 -9.32 -6.94 -14.98
N THR A 27 -9.44 -6.79 -16.30
CA THR A 27 -8.98 -7.83 -17.23
C THR A 27 -7.47 -8.06 -17.12
N ALA A 28 -6.69 -7.03 -16.76
CA ALA A 28 -5.27 -7.15 -16.46
C ALA A 28 -5.02 -8.01 -15.21
N ASP A 29 -5.77 -7.76 -14.13
CA ASP A 29 -5.61 -8.50 -12.88
C ASP A 29 -6.03 -9.97 -13.05
N GLN A 30 -7.17 -10.21 -13.73
CA GLN A 30 -7.67 -11.56 -14.04
C GLN A 30 -6.63 -12.34 -14.84
N LYS A 31 -6.00 -11.69 -15.82
CA LYS A 31 -4.93 -12.31 -16.60
C LYS A 31 -3.71 -12.67 -15.75
N PHE A 32 -3.36 -11.82 -14.80
CA PHE A 32 -2.27 -12.12 -13.87
C PHE A 32 -2.61 -13.30 -12.95
N ILE A 33 -3.85 -13.39 -12.44
CA ILE A 33 -4.33 -14.56 -11.70
C ILE A 33 -4.24 -15.83 -12.55
N SER A 34 -4.68 -15.80 -13.81
CA SER A 34 -4.53 -16.95 -14.71
C SER A 34 -3.08 -17.35 -14.97
N VAL A 35 -2.13 -16.40 -14.93
CA VAL A 35 -0.69 -16.71 -15.00
C VAL A 35 -0.24 -17.41 -13.72
N ILE A 36 -0.67 -16.95 -12.55
CA ILE A 36 -0.39 -17.61 -11.27
C ILE A 36 -0.89 -19.06 -11.29
N GLU A 37 -2.15 -19.29 -11.68
CA GLU A 37 -2.73 -20.63 -11.79
C GLU A 37 -1.88 -21.55 -12.67
N LYS A 38 -1.44 -21.06 -13.84
CA LYS A 38 -0.58 -21.81 -14.76
C LYS A 38 0.81 -22.10 -14.19
N LEU A 39 1.36 -21.20 -13.37
CA LEU A 39 2.63 -21.42 -12.68
C LEU A 39 2.48 -22.47 -11.57
N HIS A 40 1.36 -22.45 -10.84
CA HIS A 40 1.05 -23.44 -9.81
C HIS A 40 0.85 -24.84 -10.39
N GLU A 41 0.23 -24.98 -11.57
CA GLU A 41 0.13 -26.25 -12.31
C GLU A 41 1.51 -26.89 -12.57
N GLU A 42 2.54 -26.06 -12.74
CA GLU A 42 3.94 -26.48 -12.94
C GLU A 42 4.75 -26.54 -11.62
N GLY A 43 4.09 -26.37 -10.47
CA GLY A 43 4.73 -26.39 -9.15
C GLY A 43 5.59 -25.17 -8.83
N VAL A 44 5.43 -24.06 -9.57
CA VAL A 44 6.17 -22.81 -9.37
C VAL A 44 5.39 -21.90 -8.41
N ARG A 45 6.08 -21.41 -7.37
CA ARG A 45 5.52 -20.43 -6.43
C ARG A 45 5.81 -18.99 -6.87
N VAL A 46 4.87 -18.09 -6.60
CA VAL A 46 4.91 -16.68 -7.01
C VAL A 46 5.07 -15.79 -5.77
N ILE A 47 6.13 -14.99 -5.76
CA ILE A 47 6.35 -13.95 -4.75
C ILE A 47 6.30 -12.59 -5.45
N LEU A 48 5.50 -11.67 -4.93
CA LEU A 48 5.44 -10.28 -5.41
C LEU A 48 6.20 -9.33 -4.49
N ASP A 49 6.70 -8.25 -5.09
CA ASP A 49 7.37 -7.16 -4.38
C ASP A 49 6.35 -6.11 -3.93
N PHE A 50 6.40 -5.72 -2.66
CA PHE A 50 5.49 -4.73 -2.07
C PHE A 50 6.25 -3.69 -1.26
N SER A 51 5.94 -2.41 -1.50
CA SER A 51 6.46 -1.30 -0.71
C SER A 51 5.45 -0.85 0.34
N TRP A 52 5.69 -1.27 1.59
CA TRP A 52 4.91 -0.82 2.77
C TRP A 52 5.57 0.34 3.52
N ASN A 53 6.67 0.87 2.99
CA ASN A 53 7.30 2.05 3.55
C ASN A 53 6.73 3.35 2.98
N HIS A 54 6.57 3.43 1.66
CA HIS A 54 6.26 4.67 0.95
C HIS A 54 5.30 4.41 -0.22
N THR A 55 4.65 5.46 -0.71
CA THR A 55 3.86 5.41 -1.96
C THR A 55 4.46 6.34 -3.01
N GLY A 56 3.97 6.30 -4.25
CA GLY A 56 4.24 7.36 -5.22
C GLY A 56 3.38 8.60 -4.95
N THR A 57 3.79 9.77 -5.45
CA THR A 57 3.00 11.01 -5.33
C THR A 57 1.68 11.01 -6.11
N SER A 58 1.54 10.11 -7.10
CA SER A 58 0.30 9.87 -7.83
C SER A 58 -0.66 8.92 -7.10
N PHE A 59 -0.25 8.32 -5.98
CA PHE A 59 -1.14 7.49 -5.19
C PHE A 59 -2.31 8.33 -4.67
N TRP A 60 -3.52 7.79 -4.79
CA TRP A 60 -4.77 8.53 -4.60
C TRP A 60 -4.86 9.23 -3.23
N ALA A 61 -4.40 8.58 -2.15
CA ALA A 61 -4.43 9.15 -0.80
C ALA A 61 -3.48 10.36 -0.68
N PHE A 62 -2.26 10.24 -1.23
CA PHE A 62 -1.30 11.34 -1.24
C PHE A 62 -1.73 12.49 -2.17
N SER A 63 -2.33 12.15 -3.31
CA SER A 63 -2.85 13.15 -4.25
C SER A 63 -3.98 13.97 -3.61
N GLU A 64 -4.89 13.31 -2.89
CA GLU A 64 -5.96 13.98 -2.14
C GLU A 64 -5.38 14.86 -1.02
N LEU A 65 -4.40 14.36 -0.26
CA LEU A 65 -3.67 15.15 0.74
C LEU A 65 -3.04 16.40 0.14
N LYS A 66 -2.36 16.28 -1.01
CA LYS A 66 -1.73 17.42 -1.68
C LYS A 66 -2.75 18.49 -2.12
N ASN A 67 -3.98 18.08 -2.46
CA ASN A 67 -5.01 18.99 -2.94
C ASN A 67 -5.83 19.63 -1.80
N ASN A 68 -6.01 18.92 -0.68
CA ASN A 68 -6.90 19.36 0.42
C ASN A 68 -6.17 19.75 1.71
N LEU A 69 -4.86 19.44 1.82
CA LEU A 69 -3.98 19.81 2.92
C LEU A 69 -4.60 19.47 4.29
N GLN A 70 -4.84 20.48 5.13
CA GLN A 70 -5.34 20.29 6.51
C GLN A 70 -6.71 19.61 6.56
N ASN A 71 -7.50 19.73 5.49
CA ASN A 71 -8.83 19.15 5.37
C ASN A 71 -8.82 17.72 4.81
N SER A 72 -7.65 17.20 4.44
CA SER A 72 -7.51 15.84 3.93
C SER A 72 -7.82 14.79 5.00
N PHE A 73 -8.60 13.78 4.61
CA PHE A 73 -8.81 12.58 5.42
C PHE A 73 -7.56 11.69 5.51
N TYR A 74 -6.58 11.88 4.62
CA TYR A 74 -5.38 11.05 4.50
C TYR A 74 -4.11 11.75 5.00
N LYS A 75 -4.22 12.93 5.64
CA LYS A 75 -3.06 13.65 6.17
C LYS A 75 -2.21 12.80 7.11
N ASP A 76 -2.86 12.03 7.99
CA ASP A 76 -2.19 11.22 9.01
C ASP A 76 -1.63 9.91 8.45
N TRP A 77 -1.90 9.58 7.18
CA TRP A 77 -1.30 8.43 6.51
C TRP A 77 0.18 8.63 6.21
N TYR A 78 0.67 9.87 6.19
CA TYR A 78 2.00 10.21 5.73
C TYR A 78 2.79 10.98 6.78
N GLU A 79 4.12 10.83 6.76
CA GLU A 79 5.04 11.61 7.59
C GLU A 79 5.23 13.00 6.93
N VAL A 80 4.29 13.90 7.21
CA VAL A 80 4.22 15.25 6.61
C VAL A 80 3.90 16.29 7.67
N ASP A 81 4.32 17.51 7.39
CA ASP A 81 3.87 18.73 8.05
C ASP A 81 3.11 19.60 7.05
N ILE A 82 2.12 20.34 7.53
CA ILE A 82 1.47 21.38 6.73
C ILE A 82 1.70 22.70 7.44
N VAL A 83 2.49 23.56 6.81
CA VAL A 83 2.93 24.84 7.36
C VAL A 83 2.58 25.96 6.41
N ASP A 84 2.41 27.17 6.94
CA ASP A 84 2.24 28.34 6.09
C ASP A 84 3.57 28.71 5.43
N ASP A 85 3.55 28.89 4.12
CA ASP A 85 4.65 29.41 3.35
C ASP A 85 5.00 30.83 3.85
N PRO A 86 6.25 31.08 4.29
CA PRO A 86 6.61 32.38 4.88
C PRO A 86 6.48 33.58 3.96
N GLU A 87 6.53 33.37 2.63
CA GLU A 87 6.48 34.45 1.63
C GLU A 87 5.04 34.77 1.21
N THR A 88 4.22 33.73 1.05
CA THR A 88 2.85 33.84 0.50
C THR A 88 1.77 33.74 1.57
N GLY A 89 2.10 33.26 2.77
CA GLY A 89 1.17 33.00 3.87
C GLY A 89 0.15 31.89 3.58
N LYS A 90 0.36 31.10 2.51
CA LYS A 90 -0.54 30.01 2.12
C LYS A 90 -0.05 28.69 2.70
N PRO A 91 -0.94 27.79 3.13
CA PRO A 91 -0.53 26.49 3.62
C PRO A 91 0.12 25.67 2.49
N GLN A 92 1.21 25.00 2.82
CA GLN A 92 1.95 24.10 1.93
C GLN A 92 2.28 22.79 2.62
N LEU A 93 2.36 21.72 1.84
CA LEU A 93 2.74 20.39 2.31
C LEU A 93 4.26 20.25 2.33
N CYS A 94 4.83 20.02 3.51
CA CYS A 94 6.26 19.78 3.73
C CYS A 94 6.48 18.33 4.18
N TYR A 95 7.38 17.62 3.51
CA TYR A 95 7.69 16.22 3.81
C TYR A 95 9.02 15.85 3.19
N GLU A 96 9.76 14.91 3.75
CA GLU A 96 11.08 14.53 3.24
C GLU A 96 11.02 13.51 2.10
N GLY A 97 10.16 12.51 2.21
CA GLY A 97 10.17 11.35 1.32
C GLY A 97 11.36 10.43 1.61
N TRP A 98 11.29 9.19 1.13
CA TRP A 98 12.34 8.21 1.41
C TRP A 98 13.66 8.65 0.78
N LEU A 99 14.73 8.69 1.59
CA LEU A 99 16.06 9.20 1.21
C LEU A 99 16.02 10.62 0.58
N SER A 100 15.14 11.48 1.10
CA SER A 100 14.94 12.86 0.61
C SER A 100 14.42 12.95 -0.84
N VAL A 101 13.90 11.85 -1.39
CA VAL A 101 13.30 11.81 -2.72
C VAL A 101 11.80 12.14 -2.61
N LYS A 102 11.43 13.37 -2.99
CA LYS A 102 10.04 13.86 -2.89
C LYS A 102 9.01 13.06 -3.71
N SER A 103 9.42 12.25 -4.68
CA SER A 103 8.48 11.43 -5.45
C SER A 103 7.93 10.21 -4.68
N ILE A 104 8.49 9.90 -3.52
CA ILE A 104 8.17 8.73 -2.70
C ILE A 104 7.90 9.09 -1.24
N PRO A 105 6.76 9.75 -0.95
CA PRO A 105 6.36 10.08 0.42
C PRO A 105 6.24 8.83 1.31
N GLU A 106 6.82 8.92 2.50
CA GLU A 106 6.79 7.83 3.49
C GLU A 106 5.46 7.79 4.23
N LEU A 107 4.96 6.58 4.45
CA LEU A 107 3.80 6.34 5.30
C LEU A 107 4.15 6.58 6.75
N ASN A 108 3.25 7.23 7.48
CA ASN A 108 3.42 7.62 8.88
C ASN A 108 3.65 6.40 9.78
N LYS A 109 4.72 6.44 10.56
CA LYS A 109 5.08 5.42 11.56
C LYS A 109 4.78 5.97 12.96
N VAL A 110 3.87 5.31 13.66
CA VAL A 110 3.34 5.75 14.95
C VAL A 110 3.91 4.91 16.10
N ASN A 111 3.89 5.48 17.30
CA ASN A 111 4.35 4.83 18.54
C ASN A 111 5.78 4.26 18.42
N THR A 112 6.66 5.01 17.76
CA THR A 112 8.01 4.52 17.45
C THR A 112 8.96 4.66 18.63
N GLU A 113 9.76 3.62 18.87
CA GLU A 113 10.83 3.63 19.87
C GLU A 113 12.11 3.03 19.25
N GLY A 114 13.24 3.70 19.45
CA GLY A 114 14.54 3.18 19.03
C GLY A 114 14.74 3.12 17.51
N LYS A 115 14.12 4.01 16.73
CA LYS A 115 14.34 4.10 15.28
C LYS A 115 15.79 4.50 14.99
N ILE A 116 16.59 3.52 14.57
CA ILE A 116 17.98 3.69 14.12
C ILE A 116 18.03 3.25 12.66
N PRO A 117 18.58 4.06 11.73
CA PRO A 117 18.68 3.68 10.32
C PRO A 117 19.36 2.33 10.12
N GLY A 118 18.74 1.45 9.32
CA GLY A 118 19.25 0.10 9.05
C GLY A 118 19.01 -0.94 10.15
N HIS A 119 18.28 -0.60 11.22
CA HIS A 119 17.97 -1.51 12.31
C HIS A 119 16.45 -1.66 12.54
N PRO A 120 15.98 -2.86 12.92
CA PRO A 120 14.59 -3.04 13.37
C PRO A 120 14.27 -2.13 14.56
N TYR A 121 13.07 -1.56 14.55
CA TYR A 121 12.61 -0.65 15.59
C TYR A 121 11.14 -0.90 15.94
N LYS A 122 10.74 -0.49 17.14
CA LYS A 122 9.35 -0.64 17.57
C LYS A 122 8.47 0.43 16.94
N GLY A 123 7.18 0.14 16.88
CA GLY A 123 6.15 1.05 16.40
C GLY A 123 5.18 0.32 15.49
N ASP A 124 4.35 1.09 14.82
CA ASP A 124 3.38 0.57 13.86
C ASP A 124 3.22 1.55 12.69
N VAL A 125 2.57 1.11 11.62
CA VAL A 125 2.08 2.02 10.57
C VAL A 125 0.76 2.62 11.04
N HIS A 126 0.48 3.87 10.68
CA HIS A 126 -0.80 4.52 10.99
C HIS A 126 -1.99 3.58 10.70
N PRO A 127 -2.94 3.42 11.64
CA PRO A 127 -3.94 2.34 11.60
C PRO A 127 -4.76 2.30 10.31
N ASP A 128 -5.14 3.44 9.75
CA ASP A 128 -5.93 3.50 8.52
C ASP A 128 -5.12 3.07 7.28
N ALA A 129 -3.86 3.52 7.18
CA ALA A 129 -2.96 3.09 6.11
C ALA A 129 -2.65 1.59 6.24
N LYS A 130 -2.40 1.12 7.46
CA LYS A 130 -2.22 -0.32 7.77
C LYS A 130 -3.43 -1.14 7.34
N LYS A 131 -4.65 -0.67 7.65
CA LYS A 131 -5.88 -1.34 7.24
C LYS A 131 -5.98 -1.46 5.72
N HIS A 132 -5.68 -0.40 4.98
CA HIS A 132 -5.64 -0.44 3.53
C HIS A 132 -4.60 -1.43 2.99
N ILE A 133 -3.38 -1.44 3.55
CA ILE A 133 -2.35 -2.44 3.20
C ILE A 133 -2.89 -3.85 3.40
N PHE A 134 -3.56 -4.13 4.52
CA PHE A 134 -4.12 -5.47 4.78
C PHE A 134 -5.24 -5.86 3.81
N HIS A 135 -6.00 -4.91 3.30
CA HIS A 135 -6.97 -5.17 2.22
C HIS A 135 -6.27 -5.52 0.91
N VAL A 136 -5.19 -4.80 0.56
CA VAL A 136 -4.36 -5.10 -0.62
C VAL A 136 -3.72 -6.49 -0.48
N THR A 137 -3.19 -6.81 0.70
CA THR A 137 -2.59 -8.12 1.00
C THR A 137 -3.58 -9.25 0.74
N ARG A 138 -4.79 -9.17 1.33
CA ARG A 138 -5.82 -10.18 1.13
C ARG A 138 -6.25 -10.30 -0.33
N ARG A 139 -6.42 -9.17 -1.02
CA ARG A 139 -6.81 -9.17 -2.43
C ARG A 139 -5.90 -10.05 -3.29
N TRP A 140 -4.58 -9.95 -3.12
CA TRP A 140 -3.63 -10.71 -3.94
C TRP A 140 -3.35 -12.12 -3.44
N MET A 141 -3.56 -12.39 -2.15
CA MET A 141 -3.36 -13.72 -1.57
C MET A 141 -4.59 -14.62 -1.71
N ASP A 142 -5.80 -14.05 -1.64
CA ASP A 142 -7.07 -14.77 -1.66
C ASP A 142 -8.02 -14.10 -2.69
N PRO A 143 -7.71 -14.21 -4.00
CA PRO A 143 -8.46 -13.49 -5.02
C PRO A 143 -9.93 -13.93 -5.12
N ASN A 144 -10.25 -15.18 -4.75
CA ASN A 144 -11.61 -15.70 -4.75
C ASN A 144 -12.35 -15.55 -3.40
N GLN A 145 -11.66 -15.13 -2.34
CA GLN A 145 -12.20 -14.91 -0.98
C GLN A 145 -12.74 -16.18 -0.30
N ASP A 146 -12.18 -17.35 -0.61
CA ASP A 146 -12.55 -18.62 0.00
C ASP A 146 -11.73 -18.96 1.26
N GLY A 147 -10.79 -18.08 1.63
CA GLY A 147 -9.93 -18.23 2.78
C GLY A 147 -8.74 -19.16 2.56
N LYS A 148 -8.46 -19.59 1.32
CA LYS A 148 -7.30 -20.42 0.98
C LYS A 148 -6.36 -19.64 0.08
N PHE A 149 -5.13 -19.40 0.55
CA PHE A 149 -4.17 -18.60 -0.23
C PHE A 149 -3.52 -19.31 -1.41
N GLY A 150 -4.00 -20.50 -1.77
CA GLY A 150 -3.40 -21.32 -2.82
C GLY A 150 -3.76 -20.91 -4.25
N ASP A 151 -4.74 -20.01 -4.42
CA ASP A 151 -5.16 -19.46 -5.71
C ASP A 151 -4.57 -18.06 -6.00
N GLY A 152 -3.94 -17.45 -4.99
CA GLY A 152 -3.25 -16.17 -5.10
C GLY A 152 -1.73 -16.31 -5.08
N ILE A 153 -1.06 -15.25 -4.65
CA ILE A 153 0.41 -15.26 -4.51
C ILE A 153 0.85 -16.05 -3.27
N ASP A 154 2.00 -16.71 -3.37
CA ASP A 154 2.57 -17.54 -2.31
C ASP A 154 3.38 -16.76 -1.26
N GLY A 155 3.65 -15.49 -1.51
CA GLY A 155 4.43 -14.66 -0.59
C GLY A 155 4.64 -13.23 -1.06
N MET A 156 5.21 -12.43 -0.16
CA MET A 156 5.54 -11.03 -0.40
C MET A 156 7.00 -10.76 -0.04
N ARG A 157 7.76 -10.23 -0.99
CA ARG A 157 9.04 -9.58 -0.73
C ARG A 157 8.74 -8.15 -0.30
N LEU A 158 9.22 -7.76 0.88
CA LEU A 158 8.97 -6.44 1.43
C LEU A 158 10.12 -5.50 1.06
N ASP A 159 9.82 -4.49 0.25
CA ASP A 159 10.77 -3.43 -0.06
C ASP A 159 11.11 -2.62 1.19
N VAL A 160 12.41 -2.34 1.37
CA VAL A 160 12.96 -1.54 2.48
C VAL A 160 12.36 -1.90 3.85
N ALA A 161 12.22 -3.21 4.12
CA ALA A 161 11.56 -3.73 5.30
C ALA A 161 12.15 -3.24 6.63
N GLU A 162 13.43 -2.85 6.63
CA GLU A 162 14.11 -2.22 7.77
C GLU A 162 13.54 -0.84 8.15
N HIS A 163 12.84 -0.17 7.23
CA HIS A 163 12.11 1.05 7.48
C HIS A 163 10.66 0.81 7.93
N VAL A 164 10.20 -0.44 7.98
CA VAL A 164 8.87 -0.81 8.46
C VAL A 164 8.94 -1.25 9.93
N PRO A 165 8.13 -0.68 10.84
CA PRO A 165 8.19 -1.02 12.27
C PRO A 165 7.91 -2.51 12.53
N VAL A 166 8.62 -3.11 13.49
CA VAL A 166 8.44 -4.53 13.87
C VAL A 166 7.00 -4.81 14.29
N GLY A 167 6.36 -3.86 14.96
CA GLY A 167 4.98 -4.05 15.38
C GLY A 167 4.04 -4.23 14.19
N PHE A 168 4.21 -3.49 13.10
CA PHE A 168 3.45 -3.75 11.88
C PHE A 168 3.74 -5.16 11.32
N LEU A 169 5.02 -5.54 11.24
CA LEU A 169 5.44 -6.83 10.67
C LEU A 169 4.90 -8.04 11.43
N GLU A 170 4.80 -7.97 12.76
CA GLU A 170 4.17 -9.01 13.59
C GLU A 170 2.71 -9.25 13.19
N ARG A 171 1.91 -8.18 13.06
CA ARG A 171 0.49 -8.29 12.68
C ARG A 171 0.33 -8.68 11.22
N PHE A 172 1.26 -8.25 10.37
CA PHE A 172 1.30 -8.65 8.98
C PHE A 172 1.52 -10.17 8.84
N GLN A 173 2.39 -10.76 9.67
CA GLN A 173 2.60 -12.21 9.70
C GLN A 173 1.34 -12.99 10.14
N GLU A 174 0.53 -12.43 11.04
CA GLU A 174 -0.73 -13.07 11.47
C GLU A 174 -1.70 -13.28 10.29
N ILE A 175 -1.67 -12.42 9.27
CA ILE A 175 -2.50 -12.58 8.06
C ILE A 175 -2.15 -13.89 7.33
N TYR A 176 -0.88 -14.31 7.35
CA TYR A 176 -0.42 -15.55 6.72
C TYR A 176 -0.76 -16.81 7.55
N GLN A 177 -0.90 -16.66 8.86
CA GLN A 177 -1.07 -17.78 9.79
C GLN A 177 -2.53 -18.17 10.03
N ILE A 178 -3.49 -17.39 9.53
CA ILE A 178 -4.91 -17.79 9.49
C ILE A 178 -5.08 -18.72 8.29
N ASN A 179 -4.70 -19.99 8.46
CA ASN A 179 -5.05 -21.12 7.60
C ASN A 179 -5.29 -22.35 8.49
#